data_AF-A0A9E5CP90-F1
#
_entry.id   AF-A0A9E5CP90-F1
#
_cell.length_a   1.000
_cell.length_b   1.000
_cell.length_c   1.000
_cell.angle_alpha   90.00
_cell.angle_beta   90.00
_cell.angle_gamma   90.00
#
_symmetry.space_group_name_H-M   'P 1'
#
loop_
_entity.id
_entity.type
_entity.pdbx_description
1 polymer ?
#
loop_
_entity_poly.entity_id
_entity_poly.type
_entity_poly.pdbx_seq_one_letter_code
_entity_poly.pdbx_strand_id
1 'polypeptide(L)'
;MPDIPQTATDRVSSSPTIDTCTHVLPPVFGIERERISRTDATFRSLFANPKAKIVQTEDLLASMDQAGIDVSVCAGFGWTDPGVARESNDYNLAAARSHP
;
A
#
# COMPACT_ATOMS: atom_id res chain seq x y z
N MET A 1 -40.83 -39.00 -0.49
CA MET A 1 -39.92 -37.98 -1.04
C MET A 1 -38.52 -38.38 -0.67
N PRO A 2 -37.59 -38.56 -1.63
CA PRO A 2 -36.20 -38.82 -1.30
C PRO A 2 -35.46 -37.50 -0.99
N ASP A 3 -34.60 -37.54 0.02
CA ASP A 3 -33.74 -36.44 0.45
C ASP A 3 -32.84 -35.94 -0.68
N ILE A 4 -32.80 -34.61 -0.84
CA ILE A 4 -31.87 -33.93 -1.75
C ILE A 4 -30.51 -33.90 -1.05
N PRO A 5 -29.43 -34.42 -1.67
CA PRO A 5 -28.10 -34.28 -1.10
C PRO A 5 -27.74 -32.80 -1.03
N GLN A 6 -27.46 -32.29 0.17
CA GLN A 6 -26.76 -31.02 0.32
C GLN A 6 -25.39 -31.17 -0.31
N THR A 7 -25.23 -30.61 -1.51
CA THR A 7 -23.92 -30.37 -2.09
C THR A 7 -23.14 -29.52 -1.11
N ALA A 8 -22.18 -30.15 -0.43
CA ALA A 8 -21.08 -29.45 0.17
C ALA A 8 -20.48 -28.59 -0.94
N THR A 9 -20.64 -27.28 -0.81
CA THR A 9 -19.91 -26.33 -1.64
C THR A 9 -18.45 -26.60 -1.35
N ASP A 10 -17.82 -27.38 -2.24
CA ASP A 10 -16.38 -27.42 -2.37
C ASP A 10 -15.92 -25.97 -2.34
N ARG A 11 -15.15 -25.61 -1.31
CA ARG A 11 -14.46 -24.33 -1.30
C ARG A 11 -13.56 -24.41 -2.52
N VAL A 12 -13.99 -23.80 -3.63
CA VAL A 12 -13.09 -23.40 -4.70
C VAL A 12 -11.94 -22.72 -3.97
N SER A 13 -10.73 -23.25 -4.12
CA SER A 13 -9.54 -22.54 -3.69
C SER A 13 -9.58 -21.21 -4.45
N SER A 14 -10.09 -20.17 -3.80
CA SER A 14 -10.28 -18.87 -4.42
C SER A 14 -8.89 -18.40 -4.84
N SER A 15 -8.73 -18.09 -6.12
CA SER A 15 -7.48 -17.48 -6.58
C SER A 15 -7.27 -16.19 -5.80
N PRO A 16 -6.03 -15.89 -5.35
CA PRO A 16 -5.77 -14.70 -4.55
C PRO A 16 -6.16 -13.44 -5.33
N THR A 17 -6.85 -12.53 -4.67
CA THR A 17 -7.14 -11.20 -5.19
C THR A 17 -5.93 -10.31 -4.97
N ILE A 18 -5.36 -9.81 -6.07
CA ILE A 18 -4.12 -9.03 -6.06
C ILE A 18 -4.43 -7.58 -6.47
N ASP A 19 -4.13 -6.63 -5.60
CA ASP A 19 -4.08 -5.21 -5.95
C ASP A 19 -2.64 -4.84 -6.37
N THR A 20 -2.47 -4.37 -7.60
CA THR A 20 -1.15 -4.14 -8.19
C THR A 20 -0.63 -2.71 -8.05
N CYS A 21 -1.40 -1.79 -7.48
CA CYS A 21 -1.03 -0.37 -7.44
C CYS A 21 -1.46 0.30 -6.13
N THR A 22 -0.76 -0.01 -5.05
CA THR A 22 -0.95 0.66 -3.76
C THR A 22 0.26 1.53 -3.43
N HIS A 23 0.06 2.52 -2.57
CA HIS A 23 1.11 3.44 -2.15
C HIS A 23 1.08 3.62 -0.64
N VAL A 24 2.21 3.32 -0.01
CA VAL A 24 2.51 3.69 1.38
C VAL A 24 3.78 4.52 1.39
N LEU A 25 3.90 5.40 2.38
CA LEU A 25 5.06 6.27 2.53
C LEU A 25 5.52 6.26 4.00
N PRO A 26 6.83 6.44 4.25
CA PRO A 26 7.32 6.46 5.62
C PRO A 26 6.71 7.64 6.41
N PRO A 27 6.45 7.49 7.73
CA PRO A 27 5.80 8.52 8.55
C PRO A 27 6.50 9.88 8.48
N VAL A 28 7.83 9.87 8.34
CA VAL A 28 8.66 11.08 8.21
C VAL A 28 8.28 11.95 7.01
N PHE A 29 7.69 11.40 5.95
CA PHE A 29 7.20 12.20 4.81
C PHE A 29 6.00 13.07 5.22
N GLY A 30 5.21 12.63 6.21
CA GLY A 30 4.17 13.43 6.84
C GLY A 30 4.71 14.46 7.83
N ILE A 31 5.68 14.05 8.67
CA ILE A 31 6.26 14.89 9.73
C ILE A 31 7.15 16.00 9.14
N GLU A 32 8.00 15.67 8.17
CA GLU A 32 8.98 16.56 7.55
C GLU A 32 8.54 17.01 6.14
N ARG A 33 7.23 17.15 5.94
CA ARG A 33 6.62 17.46 4.64
C ARG A 33 7.26 18.64 3.92
N GLU A 34 7.60 19.70 4.65
CA GLU A 34 8.26 20.87 4.06
C GLU A 34 9.66 20.53 3.52
N ARG A 35 10.45 19.76 4.28
CA ARG A 35 11.78 19.33 3.86
C ARG A 35 11.68 18.49 2.59
N ILE A 36 10.81 17.48 2.57
CA ILE A 36 10.65 16.60 1.40
C ILE A 36 10.13 17.41 0.19
N SER A 37 9.16 18.31 0.39
CA SER A 37 8.61 19.17 -0.67
C SER A 37 9.64 20.12 -1.29
N ARG A 38 10.63 20.56 -0.51
CA ARG A 38 11.75 21.35 -1.04
C ARG A 38 12.73 20.49 -1.83
N THR A 39 12.97 19.25 -1.42
CA THR A 39 13.93 18.34 -2.03
C THR A 39 13.40 17.70 -3.31
N ASP A 40 12.14 17.27 -3.33
CA ASP A 40 11.58 16.47 -4.41
C ASP A 40 10.36 17.14 -5.06
N ALA A 41 10.42 17.31 -6.39
CA ALA A 41 9.37 17.98 -7.15
C ALA A 41 8.11 17.14 -7.30
N THR A 42 8.23 15.81 -7.36
CA THR A 42 7.09 14.89 -7.43
C THR A 42 6.32 14.91 -6.11
N PHE A 43 7.03 14.83 -4.98
CA PHE A 43 6.43 14.94 -3.66
C PHE A 43 5.74 16.29 -3.48
N ARG A 44 6.39 17.39 -3.85
CA ARG A 44 5.77 18.73 -3.82
C ARG A 44 4.48 18.77 -4.63
N SER A 45 4.47 18.19 -5.82
CA SER A 45 3.31 18.22 -6.71
C SER A 45 2.12 17.45 -6.14
N LEU A 46 2.37 16.30 -5.51
CA LEU A 46 1.33 15.41 -4.99
C LEU A 46 0.90 15.74 -3.55
N PHE A 47 1.83 16.21 -2.72
CA PHE A 47 1.69 16.30 -1.27
C PHE A 47 1.96 17.70 -0.70
N ALA A 48 2.07 18.77 -1.50
CA ALA A 48 2.20 20.13 -0.95
C ALA A 48 1.01 20.55 -0.07
N ASN A 49 -0.20 20.07 -0.39
CA ASN A 49 -1.38 20.35 0.42
C ASN A 49 -1.28 19.61 1.77
N PRO A 50 -1.34 20.30 2.93
CA PRO A 50 -1.27 19.64 4.24
C PRO A 50 -2.42 18.65 4.49
N LYS A 51 -3.53 18.75 3.73
CA LYS A 51 -4.64 17.79 3.77
C LYS A 51 -4.40 16.52 2.93
N ALA A 52 -3.36 16.49 2.09
CA ALA A 52 -3.04 15.30 1.31
C ALA A 52 -2.58 14.19 2.26
N LYS A 53 -3.31 13.07 2.24
CA LYS A 53 -3.07 11.94 3.15
C LYS A 53 -1.76 11.24 2.79
N ILE A 54 -1.01 10.90 3.82
CA ILE A 54 0.15 10.03 3.75
C ILE A 54 -0.16 8.87 4.68
N VAL A 55 -0.21 7.66 4.14
CA VAL A 55 -0.63 6.45 4.84
C VAL A 55 0.55 5.49 4.99
N GLN A 56 0.51 4.71 6.07
CA GLN A 56 1.54 3.75 6.45
C GLN A 56 1.11 2.32 6.13
N THR A 57 2.02 1.37 6.30
CA THR A 57 1.77 -0.07 6.10
C THR A 57 0.53 -0.56 6.83
N GLU A 58 0.33 -0.16 8.07
CA GLU A 58 -0.79 -0.59 8.90
C GLU A 58 -2.14 -0.10 8.37
N ASP A 59 -2.18 1.10 7.79
CA ASP A 59 -3.39 1.63 7.13
C ASP A 59 -3.73 0.82 5.87
N LEU A 60 -2.71 0.42 5.10
CA LEU A 60 -2.88 -0.43 3.92
C LEU A 60 -3.41 -1.81 4.32
N LEU A 61 -2.84 -2.45 5.35
CA LEU A 61 -3.29 -3.75 5.84
C LEU A 61 -4.76 -3.69 6.28
N ALA A 62 -5.14 -2.67 7.06
CA ALA A 62 -6.53 -2.48 7.47
C ALA A 62 -7.47 -2.28 6.27
N SER A 63 -7.01 -1.59 5.22
CA SER A 63 -7.77 -1.44 3.97
C SER A 63 -7.88 -2.76 3.21
N MET A 64 -6.84 -3.58 3.17
CA MET A 64 -6.83 -4.89 2.52
C MET A 64 -7.82 -5.84 3.21
N ASP A 65 -7.81 -5.89 4.54
CA ASP A 65 -8.74 -6.70 5.34
C ASP A 65 -10.20 -6.31 5.08
N GLN A 66 -10.48 -5.02 4.98
CA GLN A 66 -11.83 -4.51 4.69
C GLN A 66 -12.28 -4.81 3.26
N ALA A 67 -11.35 -4.82 2.31
CA ALA A 67 -11.63 -5.02 0.89
C ALA A 67 -11.55 -6.48 0.44
N GLY A 68 -11.05 -7.39 1.28
CA GLY A 68 -10.79 -8.78 0.92
C GLY A 68 -9.66 -8.94 -0.11
N ILE A 69 -8.62 -8.10 -0.02
CA ILE A 69 -7.42 -8.19 -0.87
C ILE A 69 -6.40 -9.09 -0.19
N ASP A 70 -5.96 -10.14 -0.88
CA ASP A 70 -5.00 -11.11 -0.34
C ASP A 70 -3.55 -10.61 -0.44
N VAL A 71 -3.22 -9.91 -1.53
CA VAL A 71 -1.86 -9.39 -1.78
C VAL A 71 -1.95 -7.99 -2.39
N SER A 72 -1.13 -7.07 -1.88
CA SER A 72 -0.96 -5.74 -2.47
C SER A 72 0.49 -5.52 -2.92
N VAL A 73 0.67 -4.87 -4.07
CA VAL A 73 1.98 -4.42 -4.56
C VAL A 73 2.16 -2.94 -4.24
N CYS A 74 3.06 -2.65 -3.30
CA CYS A 74 3.45 -1.27 -2.95
C CYS A 74 4.34 -0.68 -4.05
N ALA A 75 3.78 0.23 -4.84
CA ALA A 75 4.50 0.96 -5.88
C ALA A 75 5.19 2.21 -5.33
N GLY A 76 6.40 2.47 -5.83
CA GLY A 76 7.05 3.77 -5.64
C GLY A 76 6.41 4.86 -6.52
N PHE A 77 6.88 6.10 -6.38
CA PHE A 77 6.51 7.20 -7.27
C PHE A 77 7.68 7.54 -8.21
N GLY A 78 7.40 8.33 -9.24
CA GLY A 78 8.42 8.93 -10.10
C GLY A 78 9.21 10.03 -9.39
N TRP A 79 9.91 9.68 -8.32
CA TRP A 79 10.72 10.60 -7.53
C TRP A 79 11.80 11.25 -8.40
N THR A 80 12.02 12.54 -8.17
CA THR A 80 13.05 13.36 -8.82
C THR A 80 14.37 13.38 -8.05
N ASP A 81 14.32 13.19 -6.73
CA ASP A 81 15.48 13.10 -5.85
C ASP A 81 15.80 11.64 -5.51
N PRO A 82 17.03 11.16 -5.78
CA PRO A 82 17.43 9.78 -5.47
C PRO A 82 17.44 9.42 -3.97
N GLY A 83 17.63 10.40 -3.09
CA GLY A 83 17.60 10.21 -1.64
C GLY A 83 16.18 9.93 -1.16
N VAL A 84 15.23 10.76 -1.60
CA VAL A 84 13.79 10.56 -1.36
C VAL A 84 13.32 9.23 -1.95
N ALA A 85 13.80 8.88 -3.15
CA ALA A 85 13.50 7.59 -3.77
C ALA A 85 13.98 6.41 -2.93
N ARG A 86 15.22 6.47 -2.42
CA ARG A 86 15.78 5.44 -1.55
C ARG A 86 14.99 5.32 -0.26
N GLU A 87 14.72 6.44 0.41
CA GLU A 87 13.98 6.47 1.68
C GLU A 87 12.57 5.88 1.54
N SER A 88 11.85 6.23 0.47
CA SER A 88 10.54 5.65 0.17
C SER A 88 10.62 4.15 -0.16
N ASN A 89 11.59 3.73 -0.96
CA ASN A 89 11.72 2.33 -1.37
C ASN A 89 12.19 1.44 -0.23
N ASP A 90 13.07 1.92 0.65
CA ASP A 90 13.53 1.18 1.83
C ASP A 90 12.35 0.91 2.77
N TYR A 91 11.42 1.87 2.92
CA TYR A 91 10.19 1.66 3.66
C TYR A 91 9.29 0.60 3.03
N ASN A 92 9.06 0.65 1.71
CA ASN A 92 8.26 -0.36 1.00
C ASN A 92 8.88 -1.78 1.11
N LEU A 93 10.21 -1.89 1.00
CA LEU A 93 10.92 -3.16 1.16
C LEU A 93 10.85 -3.68 2.60
N ALA A 94 10.92 -2.81 3.59
CA ALA A 94 10.75 -3.19 4.99
C ALA A 94 9.34 -3.72 5.25
N ALA A 95 8.31 -3.05 4.71
CA ALA A 95 6.91 -3.48 4.81
C ALA A 95 6.69 -4.87 4.20
N ALA A 96 7.21 -5.12 3.00
CA ALA A 96 7.11 -6.42 2.34
C ALA A 96 7.86 -7.53 3.09
N ARG A 97 8.95 -7.21 3.79
CA ARG A 97 9.68 -8.19 4.61
C ARG A 97 8.96 -8.53 5.90
N SER A 98 8.25 -7.57 6.51
CA SER A 98 7.47 -7.81 7.73
C SER A 98 6.11 -8.46 7.46
N HIS A 99 5.58 -8.33 6.24
CA HIS A 99 4.29 -8.87 5.81
C HIS A 99 4.42 -9.53 4.41
N PRO A 100 4.98 -10.75 4.34
CA PRO A 100 5.23 -11.45 3.08
C PRO A 100 3.96 -12.03 2.43
#